data_AF-A0A699VSI5-F1
#
_entry.id   AF-A0A699VSI5-F1
#
_cell.length_a   1.000
_cell.length_b   1.000
_cell.length_c   1.000
_cell.angle_alpha   90.00
_cell.angle_beta   90.00
_cell.angle_gamma   90.00
#
_symmetry.space_group_name_H-M   'P 1'
#
loop_
_entity.id
_entity.type
_entity.pdbx_description
1 polymer ?
#
loop_
_entity_poly.entity_id
_entity_poly.type
_entity_poly.pdbx_seq_one_letter_code
_entity_poly.pdbx_strand_id
1 'polypeptide(L)' 'MKSTSGYLMTFAGGAISWQSRLQKCVALSTTEAEYVAATEACKEILWLKRFLQELGFKKQRYAVLCDNQSA' A
#
# COMPACT_ATOMS: atom_id res chain seq x y z
N MET A 1 4.69 18.39 -11.04
CA MET A 1 5.53 17.20 -11.33
C MET A 1 4.72 15.97 -10.98
N LYS A 2 4.73 14.89 -11.79
CA LYS A 2 4.02 13.66 -11.42
C LYS A 2 4.91 12.82 -10.51
N SER A 3 4.40 12.42 -9.34
CA SER A 3 5.11 11.57 -8.39
C SER A 3 4.91 10.10 -8.73
N THR A 4 5.81 9.24 -8.27
CA THR A 4 5.67 7.78 -8.39
C THR A 4 5.21 7.23 -7.04
N SER A 5 4.10 6.49 -7.03
CA SER A 5 3.63 5.74 -5.86
C SER A 5 4.11 4.31 -5.93
N GLY A 6 4.48 3.73 -4.79
CA GLY A 6 4.76 2.32 -4.70
C GLY A 6 4.41 1.72 -3.36
N TYR A 7 4.30 0.40 -3.33
CA TYR A 7 4.15 -0.37 -2.10
C TYR A 7 4.79 -1.75 -2.26
N LEU A 8 5.12 -2.36 -1.13
CA LEU A 8 5.54 -3.75 -1.03
C LEU A 8 4.78 -4.41 0.12
N MET A 9 4.11 -5.52 -0.16
CA MET A 9 3.39 -6.31 0.82
C MET A 9 4.06 -7.66 0.99
N THR A 10 4.32 -8.01 2.24
CA THR A 10 4.94 -9.28 2.61
C THR A 10 3.99 -10.14 3.44
N PHE A 11 3.97 -11.43 3.18
CA PHE A 11 3.25 -12.42 3.96
C PHE A 11 4.16 -13.63 4.21
N ALA A 12 4.22 -14.09 5.46
CA ALA A 12 5.07 -15.20 5.90
C ALA A 12 6.56 -15.05 5.54
N GLY A 13 7.06 -13.80 5.50
CA GLY A 13 8.44 -13.49 5.16
C GLY A 13 8.73 -13.38 3.65
N GLY A 14 7.75 -13.67 2.78
CA GLY A 14 7.86 -13.49 1.33
C GLY A 14 7.08 -12.28 0.82
N ALA A 15 7.55 -11.65 -0.25
CA ALA A 15 6.79 -10.63 -0.97
C ALA A 15 5.63 -11.28 -1.74
N ILE A 16 4.43 -10.73 -1.60
CA ILE A 16 3.20 -11.28 -2.21
C ILE A 16 2.47 -10.30 -3.14
N SER A 17 2.65 -8.99 -2.94
CA SER A 17 2.11 -7.97 -3.83
C SER A 17 3.02 -6.74 -3.78
N TRP A 18 3.26 -6.13 -4.93
CA TRP A 18 4.06 -4.91 -5.03
C TRP A 18 3.57 -4.08 -6.21
N GLN A 19 3.78 -2.77 -6.12
CA GLN A 19 3.51 -1.86 -7.22
C GLN A 19 4.53 -0.74 -7.21
N SER A 20 4.88 -0.27 -8.40
CA SER A 20 5.52 1.03 -8.61
C SER A 20 4.87 1.65 -9.84
N ARG A 21 4.19 2.79 -9.65
CA ARG A 21 3.38 3.41 -10.69
C ARG A 21 3.45 4.93 -10.61
N LEU A 22 3.64 5.56 -11.76
CA LEU A 22 3.48 7.01 -11.89
C LEU A 22 2.03 7.40 -11.57
N GLN A 23 1.85 8.35 -10.65
CA GLN A 23 0.54 8.86 -10.28
C GLN A 23 -0.15 9.45 -11.52
N LYS A 24 -1.44 9.13 -11.68
CA LYS A 24 -2.24 9.63 -12.81
C LYS A 24 -2.43 11.15 -12.72
N CYS A 25 -2.61 11.64 -11.50
CA CYS A 25 -2.76 13.05 -11.18
C CYS A 25 -1.41 13.68 -10.78
N VAL A 26 -1.27 14.98 -10.99
CA VAL A 26 -0.14 15.76 -10.48
C VAL A 26 -0.48 16.15 -9.04
N ALA A 27 0.26 15.63 -8.07
CA ALA A 27 0.15 16.07 -6.69
C ALA A 27 0.69 17.51 -6.55
N LEU A 28 0.00 18.34 -5.76
CA LEU A 28 0.36 19.72 -5.47
C LEU A 28 1.38 19.82 -4.33
N SER A 29 1.59 18.74 -3.58
CA SER A 29 2.57 18.64 -2.48
C SER A 29 3.09 17.22 -2.33
N THR A 30 4.18 17.05 -1.58
CA THR A 30 4.71 15.73 -1.18
C THR A 30 3.69 14.98 -0.31
N THR A 31 3.03 15.67 0.62
CA THR A 31 2.00 15.10 1.49
C THR A 31 0.82 14.55 0.70
N GLU A 32 0.37 15.26 -0.35
CA GLU A 32 -0.69 14.75 -1.22
C GLU A 32 -0.22 13.50 -1.99
N ALA A 33 1.00 13.51 -2.51
CA ALA A 33 1.56 12.35 -3.19
C ALA A 33 1.67 11.12 -2.25
N GLU A 34 2.06 11.33 -1.00
CA GLU A 34 2.12 10.31 0.05
C GLU A 34 0.73 9.79 0.40
N TYR A 35 -0.26 10.67 0.54
CA TYR A 35 -1.65 10.28 0.79
C TYR A 35 -2.21 9.42 -0.34
N VAL A 36 -1.89 9.75 -1.60
CA VAL A 36 -2.24 8.93 -2.77
C VAL A 36 -1.57 7.55 -2.69
N ALA A 37 -0.27 7.50 -2.39
CA ALA A 37 0.45 6.22 -2.25
C ALA A 37 -0.13 5.35 -1.12
N ALA A 38 -0.40 5.95 0.05
CA ALA A 38 -1.00 5.27 1.19
C ALA A 38 -2.41 4.77 0.88
N THR A 39 -3.21 5.55 0.15
CA THR A 39 -4.56 5.16 -0.25
C THR A 39 -4.54 3.93 -1.17
N GLU A 40 -3.63 3.90 -2.16
CA GLU A 40 -3.49 2.75 -3.05
C GLU A 40 -3.01 1.49 -2.29
N ALA A 41 -2.03 1.64 -1.38
CA ALA A 41 -1.59 0.56 -0.51
C ALA A 41 -2.73 0.03 0.36
N CYS A 42 -3.52 0.90 0.99
CA CYS A 42 -4.67 0.52 1.82
C CYS A 42 -5.74 -0.26 1.05
N LYS A 43 -6.03 0.13 -0.21
CA LYS A 43 -6.98 -0.60 -1.06
C LYS A 43 -6.51 -2.04 -1.30
N GLU A 44 -5.24 -2.20 -1.64
CA GLU A 44 -4.64 -3.51 -1.90
C GLU A 44 -4.60 -4.37 -0.62
N ILE A 45 -4.29 -3.79 0.55
CA ILE A 45 -4.34 -4.51 1.84
C ILE A 45 -5.76 -4.96 2.17
N LEU A 46 -6.77 -4.11 1.90
CA LEU A 46 -8.16 -4.47 2.16
C LEU A 46 -8.61 -5.61 1.25
N TRP A 47 -8.22 -5.59 -0.02
CA TRP A 47 -8.46 -6.69 -0.95
C TRP A 47 -7.80 -7.98 -0.48
N LEU A 48 -6.51 -7.91 -0.15
CA LEU A 48 -5.74 -9.04 0.34
C LEU A 48 -6.31 -9.62 1.65
N LYS A 49 -6.76 -8.76 2.56
CA LYS A 49 -7.43 -9.17 3.80
C LYS A 49 -8.69 -9.99 3.52
N ARG A 50 -9.53 -9.54 2.59
CA ARG A 50 -10.74 -10.27 2.19
C ARG A 50 -10.39 -11.61 1.56
N PHE A 51 -9.43 -11.61 0.64
CA PHE A 51 -8.94 -12.83 -0.01
C PHE A 51 -8.40 -13.86 1.01
N LEU A 52 -7.58 -13.42 1.96
CA LEU A 52 -7.06 -14.29 3.02
C LEU A 52 -8.15 -14.81 3.95
N GLN A 53 -9.18 -14.00 4.24
CA GLN A 53 -10.33 -14.43 5.02
C GLN A 53 -11.13 -15.53 4.32
N GLU A 54 -11.34 -15.43 3.01
CA GLU A 54 -11.99 -16.46 2.19
C GLU A 54 -11.20 -17.77 2.18
N LEU A 55 -9.87 -17.69 2.21
CA LEU A 55 -8.97 -18.85 2.33
C LEU A 55 -8.86 -19.42 3.76
N GLY A 56 -9.61 -18.89 4.73
CA GLY A 56 -9.60 -19.35 6.12
C GLY A 56 -8.48 -18.76 7.00
N PHE A 57 -7.65 -17.86 6.47
CA PHE A 57 -6.60 -17.18 7.23
C PHE A 57 -7.17 -15.96 7.99
N LYS A 58 -7.69 -16.19 9.20
CA LYS A 58 -8.07 -15.11 10.13
C LYS A 58 -6.86 -14.55 10.89
N LYS A 59 -5.94 -13.85 10.21
CA LYS A 59 -4.88 -13.09 10.92
C LYS A 59 -5.45 -11.83 11.56
N GLN A 60 -5.07 -11.57 12.82
CA GLN A 60 -5.53 -10.40 13.60
C GLN A 60 -4.83 -9.08 13.24
N ARG A 61 -3.64 -9.11 12.62
CA ARG A 61 -2.83 -7.90 12.41
C ARG A 61 -2.21 -7.85 11.03
N TYR A 62 -2.59 -6.85 10.25
CA TYR A 62 -1.95 -6.45 9.00
C TYR A 62 -1.12 -5.21 9.32
N ALA A 63 0.20 -5.30 9.20
CA ALA A 63 1.09 -4.17 9.43
C ALA A 63 1.27 -3.42 8.10
N VAL A 64 0.90 -2.14 8.09
CA VAL A 64 1.26 -1.23 6.98
C VAL A 64 2.55 -0.55 7.40
N LEU A 65 3.65 -0.89 6.74
CA LEU A 65 4.90 -0.17 6.88
C LEU A 65 4.90 0.93 5.81
N CYS A 66 4.75 2.17 6.25
CA CYS A 66 4.92 3.34 5.40
C CYS A 66 6.37 3.82 5.62
N ASP A 67 7.14 3.97 4.55
CA ASP A 67 8.49 4.52 4.57
C ASP A 67 8.50 6.05 4.75
N ASN A 68 7.35 6.65 5.03
CA ASN A 68 7.24 8.07 5.24
C ASN A 68 7.87 8.50 6.56
N GLN A 69 9.04 9.13 6.46
CA GLN A 69 9.74 9.79 7.57
C GLN A 69 9.15 11.18 7.91
N SER A 70 8.10 11.60 7.20
CA SER A 70 7.45 12.91 7.37
C SER A 70 6.20 12.78 8.24
N ALA A 71 6.36 12.84 9.56
CA ALA A 71 5.32 13.15 10.53
C ALA A 71 5.70 14.42 11.30
#